data_AF-A0A4Q3UHS7-F1
#
_entry.id   AF-A0A4Q3UHS7-F1
#
_cell.length_a   1.000
_cell.length_b   1.000
_cell.length_c   1.000
_cell.angle_alpha   90.00
_cell.angle_beta   90.00
_cell.angle_gamma   90.00
#
_symmetry.space_group_name_H-M   'P 1'
#
loop_
_entity.id
_entity.type
_entity.pdbx_description
1 polymer ?
#
loop_
_entity_poly.entity_id
_entity_poly.type
_entity_poly.pdbx_seq_one_letter_code
_entity_poly.pdbx_strand_id
1 'polypeptide(L)' 'MQKRTLGKSGLEVSAIGLGCMRMSFGDAPVGDHAEMVAFL' A
#
# COMPACT_ATOMS: atom_id res chain seq x y z
N MET A 1 -7.41 -9.45 9.96
CA MET A 1 -6.86 -8.09 9.85
C MET A 1 -7.67 -7.15 10.72
N GLN A 2 -7.01 -6.31 11.52
CA GLN A 2 -7.67 -5.27 12.31
C GLN A 2 -8.14 -4.13 11.39
N LYS A 3 -9.33 -3.58 11.62
CA LYS A 3 -9.91 -2.47 10.85
C LYS A 3 -10.08 -1.22 11.71
N ARG A 4 -10.11 -0.05 11.07
CA ARG A 4 -10.30 1.27 11.70
C ARG A 4 -11.10 2.20 10.81
N THR A 5 -11.82 3.14 11.39
CA THR A 5 -12.49 4.21 10.64
C THR A 5 -11.49 5.31 10.29
N LEU A 6 -11.37 5.64 9.00
CA LEU A 6 -10.56 6.73 8.47
C LEU A 6 -11.38 8.03 8.41
N GLY A 7 -10.96 9.03 9.17
CA GLY A 7 -11.63 10.34 9.22
C GLY A 7 -13.01 10.28 9.85
N LYS A 8 -13.92 11.16 9.41
CA LYS A 8 -15.28 11.30 9.96
C LYS A 8 -16.39 10.82 9.01
N SER A 9 -16.03 10.32 7.83
CA SER A 9 -16.97 9.87 6.80
C SER A 9 -17.47 8.43 7.01
N GLY A 10 -16.99 7.74 8.05
CA GLY A 10 -17.35 6.33 8.31
C GLY A 10 -16.62 5.32 7.42
N LEU A 11 -15.61 5.73 6.66
CA LEU A 11 -14.83 4.84 5.81
C LEU A 11 -14.00 3.86 6.65
N GLU A 12 -14.23 2.56 6.53
CA GLU A 12 -13.42 1.54 7.20
C GLU A 12 -12.21 1.12 6.34
N VAL A 13 -11.03 1.13 6.94
CA VAL A 13 -9.76 0.72 6.32
C VAL A 13 -9.02 -0.29 7.18
N SER A 14 -8.06 -1.01 6.59
CA SER A 14 -7.11 -1.82 7.38
C SER A 14 -6.31 -0.93 8.32
N ALA A 15 -6.07 -1.41 9.55
CA ALA A 15 -5.21 -0.72 10.50
C ALA A 15 -3.74 -0.64 10.04
N ILE A 16 -3.35 -1.47 9.07
CA ILE A 16 -2.04 -1.46 8.41
C ILE A 16 -2.25 -1.24 6.91
N GLY A 17 -1.59 -0.23 6.36
CA GLY A 17 -1.60 0.08 4.93
C GLY A 17 -0.33 -0.40 4.22
N LEU A 18 -0.45 -0.67 2.92
CA LEU A 18 0.69 -0.96 2.04
C LEU A 18 1.00 0.27 1.18
N GLY A 19 2.20 0.81 1.31
CA GLY A 19 2.65 1.97 0.54
C GLY A 19 3.37 1.54 -0.75
N CYS A 20 2.79 1.83 -1.92
CA CYS A 20 3.32 1.36 -3.20
C CYS A 20 4.25 2.34 -3.92
N MET A 21 4.45 3.56 -3.42
CA MET A 21 5.16 4.63 -4.16
C MET A 21 6.59 4.22 -4.60
N ARG A 22 7.31 3.47 -3.75
CA ARG A 22 8.70 3.04 -4.00
C ARG A 22 8.82 1.69 -4.70
N MET A 23 7.69 1.08 -5.06
CA MET A 23 7.69 -0.25 -5.68
C MET A 23 8.10 -0.18 -7.15
N SER A 24 7.63 0.83 -7.88
CA SER A 24 7.92 0.98 -9.32
C SER A 24 8.58 2.32 -9.70
N PHE A 25 8.73 3.24 -8.75
CA PHE A 25 9.16 4.61 -9.00
C PHE A 25 10.09 5.14 -7.89
N GLY A 26 11.09 5.95 -8.25
CA GLY A 26 12.11 6.52 -7.35
C GLY A 26 13.54 6.12 -7.71
N ASP A 27 14.55 6.74 -7.07
CA ASP A 27 15.97 6.55 -7.40
C ASP A 27 16.50 5.13 -7.06
N ALA A 28 15.80 4.42 -6.18
CA ALA A 28 16.08 3.03 -5.79
C ALA A 28 14.74 2.31 -5.53
N PRO A 29 14.08 1.78 -6.58
CA PRO A 29 12.85 1.00 -6.43
C PRO A 29 13.13 -0.33 -5.72
N VAL A 30 12.12 -0.86 -5.01
CA VAL A 30 12.26 -2.04 -4.11
C VAL A 30 12.22 -3.39 -4.86
N GLY A 31 12.04 -3.37 -6.18
CA GLY A 31 12.07 -4.53 -7.07
C GLY A 31 11.71 -4.11 -8.49
N ASP A 32 11.52 -5.07 -9.38
CA ASP A 32 10.97 -4.76 -10.71
C ASP A 32 9.43 -4.64 -10.68
N HIS A 33 8.86 -4.04 -11.73
CA HIS A 33 7.43 -3.80 -11.79
C HIS A 33 6.60 -5.10 -11.77
N ALA A 34 7.07 -6.17 -12.41
CA ALA A 34 6.34 -7.43 -12.47
C ALA A 34 6.33 -8.13 -11.10
N GLU A 35 7.46 -8.10 -10.38
CA GLU A 35 7.57 -8.62 -9.01
C GLU A 35 6.62 -7.88 -8.05
N MET A 36 6.55 -6.54 -8.16
CA MET A 36 5.70 -5.74 -7.29
C MET A 36 4.21 -5.90 -7.61
N VAL A 37 3.85 -6.15 -8.87
CA VAL A 37 2.48 -6.52 -9.25
C VAL A 37 2.11 -7.89 -8.69
N ALA A 38 3.02 -8.87 -8.72
CA ALA A 38 2.75 -10.21 -8.17
C ALA A 38 2.66 -10.23 -6.64
N PHE A 39 3.27 -9.25 -5.96
CA PHE A 39 3.23 -9.11 -4.51
C PHE A 39 1.88 -8.57 -4.00
N LEU A 40 1.19 -7.76 -4.81
CA LEU A 40 -0.11 -7.13 -4.51
C LEU A 40 -1.27 -8.13 -4.66
#